data_AF-A0A174ACF0-F1
#
_entry.id   AF-A0A174ACF0-F1
#
_cell.length_a   1.000
_cell.length_b   1.000
_cell.length_c   1.000
_cell.angle_alpha   90.00
_cell.angle_beta   90.00
_cell.angle_gamma   90.00
#
_symmetry.space_group_name_H-M   'P 1'
#
loop_
_entity.id
_entity.type
_entity.pdbx_description
1 polymer ?
#
loop_
_entity_poly.entity_id
_entity_poly.type
_entity_poly.pdbx_seq_one_letter_code
_entity_poly.pdbx_strand_id
1 'polypeptide(L)' 'MTNSDNGPVDARTVASQLDATDGVILDMLEKDGRATLSHLSEATGLSVSAVQSRVQKLLSVAA' A
#
# COMPACT_ATOMS: atom_id res chain seq x y z
N MET A 1 28.20 1.17 -12.04
CA MET A 1 27.29 2.31 -11.85
C MET A 1 26.26 1.87 -10.80
N THR A 2 26.26 2.57 -9.65
CA THR A 2 25.25 2.65 -8.55
C THR A 2 23.92 1.87 -8.75
N ASN A 3 23.37 1.11 -7.81
CA ASN A 3 23.21 1.28 -6.36
C ASN A 3 22.97 -0.11 -5.74
N SER A 4 23.83 -0.59 -4.83
CA SER A 4 23.60 -0.60 -3.37
C SER A 4 22.21 -1.05 -2.94
N ASP A 5 22.22 -2.17 -2.20
CA ASP A 5 21.47 -2.35 -0.96
C ASP A 5 19.93 -2.24 -1.07
N ASN A 6 19.29 -3.34 -1.43
CA ASN A 6 18.06 -3.71 -0.73
C ASN A 6 18.45 -4.85 0.21
N GLY A 7 18.98 -4.49 1.39
CA GLY A 7 18.99 -5.42 2.52
C GLY A 7 17.57 -5.97 2.75
N PRO A 8 17.42 -7.11 3.46
CA PRO A 8 16.10 -7.64 3.75
C PRO A 8 15.29 -6.52 4.40
N VAL A 9 14.24 -6.06 3.72
CA VAL A 9 13.29 -5.12 4.31
C VAL A 9 12.68 -5.87 5.48
N ASP A 10 13.19 -5.63 6.69
CA ASP A 10 12.68 -6.27 7.88
C ASP A 10 11.18 -5.98 7.90
N ALA A 11 10.33 -7.02 7.84
CA ALA A 11 8.87 -6.85 7.86
C ALA A 11 8.41 -6.01 9.06
N ARG A 12 9.20 -5.98 10.14
CA ARG A 12 9.03 -5.12 11.32
C ARG A 12 9.22 -3.62 11.02
N THR A 13 10.17 -3.25 10.16
CA THR A 13 10.36 -1.88 9.67
C THR A 13 9.22 -1.50 8.74
N VAL A 14 8.75 -2.41 7.88
CA VAL A 14 7.67 -2.07 6.96
C VAL A 14 6.31 -1.97 7.64
N ALA A 15 6.03 -2.84 8.62
CA ALA A 15 4.87 -2.70 9.50
C ALA A 15 4.84 -1.36 10.26
N SER A 16 6.01 -0.78 10.53
CA SER A 16 6.14 0.57 11.11
C SER A 16 5.90 1.70 10.10
N GLN A 17 5.75 1.38 8.80
CA GLN A 17 5.50 2.33 7.71
C GLN A 17 4.13 2.14 7.03
N LEU A 18 3.29 1.21 7.51
CA LEU A 18 1.87 1.22 7.15
C LEU A 18 1.20 2.30 7.99
N ASP A 19 0.55 3.23 7.32
CA ASP A 19 -0.21 4.28 8.01
C ASP A 19 -1.70 3.96 8.07
N ALA A 20 -2.46 4.83 8.74
CA ALA A 20 -3.90 4.66 8.89
C ALA A 20 -4.64 4.58 7.53
N THR A 21 -4.09 5.19 6.47
CA THR A 21 -4.68 5.13 5.13
C THR A 21 -4.49 3.76 4.49
N ASP A 22 -3.33 3.13 4.69
CA ASP A 22 -3.09 1.77 4.24
C ASP A 22 -4.07 0.78 4.91
N GLY A 23 -4.44 1.03 6.16
CA GLY A 23 -5.50 0.29 6.87
C GLY A 23 -6.87 0.43 6.21
N VAL A 24 -7.27 1.63 5.77
CA VAL A 24 -8.54 1.85 5.06
C VAL A 24 -8.55 1.15 3.71
N ILE A 25 -7.43 1.19 2.98
CA ILE A 25 -7.29 0.48 1.69
C ILE A 25 -7.45 -1.03 1.89
N LEU A 26 -6.79 -1.59 2.91
CA LEU A 26 -6.86 -3.02 3.19
C LEU A 26 -8.26 -3.44 3.64
N ASP A 27 -8.89 -2.68 4.53
CA ASP A 27 -10.26 -2.93 5.01
C ASP A 27 -11.29 -2.91 3.86
N MET A 28 -11.11 -2.00 2.91
CA MET A 28 -11.97 -1.92 1.72
C MET A 28 -11.73 -3.08 0.76
N LEU A 29 -10.48 -3.47 0.53
CA LEU A 29 -10.13 -4.63 -0.32
C LEU A 29 -10.53 -5.96 0.31
N GLU A 30 -10.52 -6.08 1.64
CA GLU A 30 -11.01 -7.25 2.35
C GLU A 30 -12.53 -7.41 2.18
N LYS A 31 -13.27 -6.30 2.23
CA LYS A 31 -14.72 -6.28 1.99
C LYS A 31 -15.08 -6.47 0.51
N ASP A 32 -14.34 -5.82 -0.38
CA ASP A 32 -14.52 -5.89 -1.82
C ASP A 32 -13.16 -5.96 -2.54
N GLY A 33 -12.69 -7.19 -2.79
CA GLY A 33 -11.43 -7.43 -3.50
C GLY A 33 -11.43 -6.99 -4.97
N ARG A 34 -12.57 -6.50 -5.49
CA ARG A 34 -12.70 -5.93 -6.83
C ARG A 34 -12.82 -4.41 -6.81
N ALA A 35 -12.67 -3.78 -5.65
CA ALA A 35 -12.67 -2.32 -5.54
C ALA A 35 -11.64 -1.71 -6.49
N THR A 36 -12.06 -0.71 -7.26
CA THR A 36 -11.19 -0.03 -8.21
C THR A 36 -10.31 1.00 -7.50
N LEU A 37 -9.18 1.38 -8.12
CA LEU A 37 -8.32 2.44 -7.59
C LEU A 37 -9.06 3.78 -7.42
N SER A 38 -10.06 4.05 -8.26
CA SER A 38 -10.91 5.24 -8.15
C SER A 38 -11.81 5.19 -6.91
N HIS A 39 -12.44 4.05 -6.62
CA HIS A 39 -13.25 3.90 -5.41
C HIS A 39 -12.40 4.01 -4.13
N LEU A 40 -11.19 3.44 -4.15
CA LEU A 40 -10.24 3.57 -3.04
C LEU A 40 -9.75 5.03 -2.88
N SER A 41 -9.58 5.76 -3.99
CA SER A 41 -9.24 7.18 -4.00
C SER A 41 -10.33 8.04 -3.39
N GLU A 42 -11.60 7.80 -3.74
CA GLU A 42 -12.75 8.46 -3.13
C GLU A 42 -12.85 8.19 -1.63
N ALA A 43 -12.65 6.93 -1.21
CA ALA A 43 -12.75 6.53 0.19
C ALA A 43 -11.62 7.08 1.08
N THR A 44 -10.41 7.24 0.51
CA THR A 44 -9.23 7.72 1.24
C THR A 44 -9.02 9.24 1.11
N GLY A 45 -9.70 9.90 0.18
CA GLY A 45 -9.48 11.30 -0.16
C GLY A 45 -8.14 11.57 -0.85
N LEU A 46 -7.41 10.52 -1.24
CA LEU A 46 -6.14 10.62 -1.95
C LEU A 46 -6.36 10.63 -3.46
N SER A 47 -5.33 11.03 -4.22
CA SER A 47 -5.33 10.81 -5.67
C SER A 47 -5.19 9.33 -6.02
N VAL A 48 -5.70 8.93 -7.18
CA VAL A 48 -5.56 7.57 -7.72
C VAL A 48 -4.11 7.10 -7.78
N SER A 49 -3.16 7.98 -8.14
CA SER A 49 -1.73 7.66 -8.18
C SER A 49 -1.12 7.41 -6.80
N ALA A 50 -1.56 8.17 -5.79
CA ALA A 50 -1.13 7.95 -4.40
C ALA A 50 -1.68 6.63 -3.85
N VAL A 51 -2.94 6.31 -4.14
CA VAL A 51 -3.54 5.01 -3.80
C VAL A 51 -2.81 3.87 -4.50
N GLN A 52 -2.52 4.00 -5.80
CA GLN A 52 -1.78 2.99 -6.55
C GLN A 52 -0.41 2.70 -5.93
N SER A 53 0.36 3.73 -5.58
CA SER A 53 1.68 3.56 -4.93
C SER A 53 1.57 2.81 -3.60
N ARG A 54 0.54 3.10 -2.81
CA ARG A 54 0.25 2.44 -1.54
C ARG A 54 -0.15 0.98 -1.72
N VAL A 55 -1.04 0.67 -2.66
CA VAL A 55 -1.41 -0.71 -3.00
C VAL A 55 -0.19 -1.52 -3.44
N GLN A 56 0.66 -0.96 -4.30
CA GLN A 56 1.89 -1.64 -4.73
C GLN A 56 2.84 -1.89 -3.56
N LYS A 57 2.96 -0.94 -2.63
CA LYS A 57 3.73 -1.12 -1.40
C LYS A 57 3.16 -2.26 -0.54
N LEU A 58 1.83 -2.31 -0.36
CA LEU A 58 1.14 -3.38 0.36
C LEU A 58 1.36 -4.77 -0.27
N LEU A 59 1.36 -4.86 -1.60
CA LEU A 59 1.63 -6.12 -2.30
C LEU A 59 3.09 -6.55 -2.18
N SER A 60 4.03 -5.59 -2.15
CA SER A 60 5.47 -5.87 -2.00
C SER A 60 5.84 -6.41 -0.62
N VAL A 61 5.02 -6.22 0.40
CA VAL A 61 5.28 -6.71 1.77
C VAL A 61 4.59 -8.03 2.07
N ALA A 62 3.56 -8.36 1.30
CA ALA A 62 2.85 -9.62 1.38
C ALA A 62 3.49 -10.73 0.52
N ALA A 63 4.51 -10.38 -0.29
CA ALA A 63 5.31 -11.28 -1.12
C ALA A 63 6.58 -11.74 -0.40
#